data_AF-A0A8T5NLK8-F1
#
_entry.id   AF-A0A8T5NLK8-F1
#
_cell.length_a   1.000
_cell.length_b   1.000
_cell.length_c   1.000
_cell.angle_alpha   90.00
_cell.angle_beta   90.00
_cell.angle_gamma   90.00
#
_symmetry.space_group_name_H-M   'P 1'
#
loop_
_entity.id
_entity.type
_entity.pdbx_description
1 polymer ?
#
loop_
_entity_poly.entity_id
_entity_poly.type
_entity_poly.pdbx_seq_one_letter_code
_entity_poly.pdbx_strand_id
1 'polypeptide(L)'
;MSKKKRMPPPKKSSRTMIYAGIAFLVIIAAVAYISSDRPTDLLTDAYSFESTTPAQSTGAYSSLDVNPSEQGKVRIVEFMKFDCDHCYDLNKEMPQIHKNYGDRVEIIYVPISFQGQSIKSIEAYLIAKEMGKGK
;
A
#
# COMPACT_ATOMS: atom_id res chain seq x y z
N MET A 1 43.27 53.81 -22.57
CA MET A 1 41.88 53.35 -22.31
C MET A 1 41.48 52.36 -23.41
N SER A 2 41.36 51.06 -23.10
CA SER A 2 41.08 50.03 -24.10
C SER A 2 39.62 49.57 -24.01
N LYS A 3 38.82 49.86 -25.06
CA LYS A 3 37.42 49.47 -25.15
C LYS A 3 37.33 47.98 -25.50
N LYS A 4 36.98 47.14 -24.52
CA LYS A 4 36.71 45.71 -24.72
C LYS A 4 35.43 45.59 -25.58
N LYS A 5 35.58 45.24 -26.86
CA LYS A 5 34.44 44.97 -27.75
C LYS A 5 33.69 43.74 -27.23
N ARG A 6 32.40 43.89 -26.90
CA ARG A 6 31.53 42.76 -26.57
C ARG A 6 31.20 42.02 -27.87
N MET A 7 31.49 40.72 -27.89
CA MET A 7 31.18 39.84 -29.02
C MET A 7 29.69 39.44 -28.95
N PRO A 8 28.94 39.44 -30.07
CA PRO A 8 27.53 39.06 -30.05
C PRO A 8 27.35 37.55 -29.77
N PRO A 9 26.25 37.16 -29.11
CA PRO A 9 26.00 35.76 -28.76
C PRO A 9 25.85 34.88 -30.01
N PRO A 10 26.29 33.61 -29.95
CA PRO A 10 26.26 32.70 -31.09
C PRO A 10 24.84 32.46 -31.58
N LYS A 11 24.63 32.57 -32.90
CA LYS A 11 23.34 32.38 -33.57
C LYS A 11 22.91 30.91 -33.48
N LYS A 12 21.96 30.62 -32.60
CA LYS A 12 21.43 29.26 -32.33
C LYS A 12 20.79 28.66 -33.59
N SER A 13 21.27 27.48 -34.00
CA SER A 13 20.84 26.76 -35.22
C SER A 13 19.38 26.30 -35.14
N SER A 14 18.61 26.44 -36.22
CA SER A 14 17.14 26.21 -36.21
C SER A 14 16.74 24.80 -35.76
N ARG A 15 17.59 23.79 -36.00
CA ARG A 15 17.36 22.42 -35.52
C ARG A 15 17.30 22.34 -33.99
N THR A 16 18.09 23.14 -33.28
CA THR A 16 18.05 23.18 -31.80
C THR A 16 16.81 23.87 -31.25
N MET A 17 16.13 24.71 -32.05
CA MET A 17 14.82 25.27 -31.70
C MET A 17 13.70 24.24 -31.93
N ILE A 18 13.80 23.45 -33.00
CA ILE A 18 12.86 22.35 -33.29
C ILE A 18 12.91 21.29 -32.16
N TYR A 19 14.10 20.83 -31.77
CA TYR A 19 14.23 19.86 -30.68
C TYR A 19 13.75 20.39 -29.33
N ALA A 20 13.99 21.68 -29.03
CA ALA A 20 13.48 22.30 -27.81
C ALA A 20 11.94 22.38 -27.80
N GLY A 21 11.33 22.68 -28.95
CA GLY A 21 9.87 22.69 -29.09
C GLY A 21 9.25 21.31 -28.91
N ILE A 22 9.84 20.27 -29.52
CA ILE A 22 9.37 18.88 -29.36
C ILE A 22 9.52 18.43 -27.90
N ALA A 23 10.65 18.70 -27.26
CA ALA A 23 10.87 18.35 -25.85
C ALA A 23 9.84 19.03 -24.92
N PHE A 24 9.51 20.29 -25.17
CA PHE A 24 8.52 21.03 -24.38
C PHE A 24 7.10 20.46 -24.57
N LEU A 25 6.71 20.09 -25.79
CA LEU A 25 5.42 19.44 -26.05
C LEU A 25 5.30 18.07 -25.36
N VAL A 26 6.38 17.28 -25.35
CA VAL A 26 6.39 15.97 -24.67
C VAL A 26 6.24 16.14 -23.16
N ILE A 27 6.91 17.14 -22.56
CA ILE A 27 6.79 17.43 -21.12
C ILE A 27 5.36 17.86 -20.77
N ILE A 28 4.73 18.72 -21.58
CA ILE A 28 3.33 19.14 -21.35
C ILE A 28 2.38 17.94 -21.42
N ALA A 29 2.53 17.08 -22.42
CA ALA A 29 1.70 15.89 -22.56
C ALA A 29 1.85 14.92 -21.38
N ALA A 30 3.07 14.72 -20.87
CA ALA A 30 3.33 13.89 -19.70
C ALA A 30 2.68 14.46 -18.43
N VAL A 31 2.76 15.78 -18.21
CA VAL A 31 2.12 16.44 -17.07
C VAL A 31 0.59 16.33 -17.16
N ALA A 32 0.01 16.53 -18.34
CA ALA A 32 -1.43 16.39 -18.54
C ALA A 32 -1.92 14.95 -18.27
N TYR A 33 -1.16 13.94 -18.73
CA TYR A 33 -1.46 12.53 -18.47
C TYR A 33 -1.45 12.20 -16.98
N ILE A 34 -0.41 12.61 -16.25
CA ILE A 34 -0.29 12.38 -14.80
C ILE A 34 -1.39 13.10 -14.02
N SER A 35 -1.84 14.26 -14.50
CA SER A 35 -2.88 15.06 -13.83
C SER A 35 -4.29 14.53 -14.06
N SER A 36 -4.52 13.79 -15.15
CA SER A 36 -5.84 13.26 -15.52
C SER A 36 -6.23 11.99 -14.76
N ASP A 37 -5.31 11.37 -14.04
CA ASP A 37 -5.48 10.09 -13.31
C ASP A 37 -5.68 10.26 -11.78
N ARG A 38 -6.08 11.44 -11.28
CA ARG A 38 -6.51 11.61 -9.87
C ARG A 38 -8.04 11.48 -9.73
N PRO A 39 -8.58 10.30 -9.38
CA PRO A 39 -9.95 10.20 -8.88
C PRO A 39 -9.95 10.59 -7.40
N THR A 40 -10.37 11.81 -7.07
CA THR A 40 -10.49 12.28 -5.67
C THR A 40 -11.93 12.41 -5.15
N ASP A 41 -12.97 12.05 -5.91
CA ASP A 41 -14.35 12.42 -5.53
C ASP A 41 -15.35 11.26 -5.38
N LEU A 42 -14.95 10.14 -4.75
CA LEU A 42 -15.90 9.06 -4.41
C LEU A 42 -15.81 8.50 -2.98
N LEU A 43 -14.95 9.06 -2.11
CA LEU A 43 -14.78 8.55 -0.74
C LEU A 43 -15.49 9.38 0.34
N THR A 44 -16.15 10.48 -0.02
CA THR A 44 -16.78 11.40 0.95
C THR A 44 -18.24 11.08 1.28
N ASP A 45 -18.96 10.29 0.48
CA ASP A 45 -20.41 10.04 0.69
C ASP A 45 -20.72 8.72 1.42
N ALA A 46 -19.72 7.90 1.75
CA ALA A 46 -19.93 6.65 2.49
C ALA A 46 -19.64 6.77 4.01
N TYR A 47 -19.17 7.92 4.49
CA TYR A 47 -18.77 8.12 5.88
C TYR A 47 -19.72 9.06 6.63
N SER A 48 -20.98 8.66 6.72
CA SER A 48 -21.91 9.19 7.73
C SER A 48 -22.62 8.02 8.39
N PHE A 49 -21.89 7.31 9.25
CA PHE A 49 -22.47 6.40 10.24
C PHE A 49 -22.72 7.20 11.52
N GLU A 50 -24.00 7.31 11.85
CA GLU A 50 -24.53 8.05 12.99
C GLU A 50 -23.88 7.56 14.30
N SER A 51 -23.08 8.44 14.89
CA SER A 51 -22.38 8.22 16.15
C SER A 51 -23.37 8.37 17.30
N THR A 52 -23.73 7.25 17.93
CA THR A 52 -24.20 7.24 19.31
C THR A 52 -23.16 6.53 20.18
N THR A 53 -22.47 7.35 20.97
CA THR A 53 -21.44 7.16 22.03
C THR A 53 -21.61 5.93 22.96
N PRO A 54 -20.57 5.45 23.71
CA PRO A 54 -19.34 6.17 24.08
C PRO A 54 -17.98 5.43 24.01
N ALA A 55 -16.94 6.25 24.17
CA ALA A 55 -15.51 5.96 24.18
C ALA A 55 -15.05 4.70 24.96
N GLN A 56 -14.71 3.67 24.20
CA GLN A 56 -13.57 2.76 24.39
C GLN A 56 -13.31 2.22 22.99
N SER A 57 -12.08 2.24 22.48
CA SER A 57 -11.80 1.73 21.13
C SER A 57 -11.85 0.19 21.10
N THR A 58 -12.97 -0.39 21.51
CA THR A 58 -13.42 -1.71 21.08
C THR A 58 -13.77 -1.57 19.60
N GLY A 59 -12.79 -1.86 18.73
CA GLY A 59 -13.02 -1.85 17.29
C GLY A 59 -14.29 -2.62 16.93
N ALA A 60 -15.00 -2.19 15.89
CA ALA A 60 -16.18 -2.88 15.42
C ALA A 60 -15.84 -4.33 15.06
N TYR A 61 -16.62 -5.28 15.56
CA TYR A 61 -16.46 -6.70 15.28
C TYR A 61 -17.83 -7.34 15.04
N SER A 62 -17.83 -8.44 14.28
CA SER A 62 -19.00 -9.28 14.09
C SER A 62 -18.77 -10.61 14.78
N SER A 63 -19.70 -11.03 15.64
CA SER A 63 -19.68 -12.38 16.20
C SER A 63 -20.13 -13.38 15.16
N LEU A 64 -19.34 -14.42 14.95
CA LEU A 64 -19.71 -15.57 14.14
C LEU A 64 -20.16 -16.70 15.09
N ASP A 65 -21.22 -17.41 14.73
CA ASP A 65 -21.68 -18.60 15.46
C ASP A 65 -20.79 -19.79 15.10
N VAL A 66 -19.58 -19.80 15.66
CA VAL A 66 -18.57 -20.84 15.45
C VAL A 66 -18.11 -21.39 16.79
N ASN A 67 -18.14 -22.71 16.91
CA ASN A 67 -17.60 -23.41 18.05
C ASN A 67 -16.08 -23.56 17.85
N PRO A 68 -15.22 -22.94 18.68
CA PRO A 68 -13.78 -23.10 18.53
C PRO A 68 -13.39 -24.57 18.75
N SER A 69 -12.52 -25.08 17.86
CA SER A 69 -12.16 -26.51 17.79
C SER A 69 -11.45 -27.03 19.06
N GLU A 70 -10.82 -26.15 19.85
CA GLU A 70 -10.11 -26.53 21.08
C GLU A 70 -10.29 -25.49 22.18
N GLN A 71 -10.50 -25.97 23.41
CA GLN A 71 -10.60 -25.14 24.61
C GLN A 71 -9.21 -24.85 25.18
N GLY A 72 -8.94 -23.60 25.59
CA GLY A 72 -7.76 -23.24 26.39
C GLY A 72 -6.76 -22.27 25.76
N LYS A 73 -6.85 -21.98 24.46
CA LYS A 73 -6.07 -20.93 23.79
C LYS A 73 -6.96 -20.04 22.94
N VAL A 74 -6.64 -18.74 22.90
CA VAL A 74 -7.29 -17.80 21.99
C VAL A 74 -6.61 -17.89 20.62
N ARG A 75 -7.35 -18.30 19.60
CA ARG A 75 -6.84 -18.34 18.21
C ARG A 75 -7.11 -17.01 17.51
N ILE A 76 -6.05 -16.41 16.99
CA ILE A 76 -6.10 -15.21 16.16
C ILE A 76 -5.77 -15.65 14.74
N VAL A 77 -6.76 -15.60 13.85
CA VAL A 77 -6.57 -15.95 12.44
C VAL A 77 -6.43 -14.67 11.64
N GLU A 78 -5.27 -14.45 11.03
CA GLU A 78 -5.01 -13.30 10.16
C GLU A 78 -5.09 -13.74 8.70
N PHE A 79 -5.98 -13.11 7.94
CA PHE A 79 -6.03 -13.24 6.50
C PHE A 79 -5.12 -12.18 5.86
N MET A 80 -3.99 -12.62 5.29
CA MET A 80 -2.94 -11.72 4.84
C MET A 80 -2.60 -11.88 3.35
N LYS A 81 -1.98 -10.85 2.78
CA LYS A 81 -1.47 -10.86 1.41
C LYS A 81 -0.19 -10.02 1.34
N PHE A 82 0.81 -10.46 0.58
CA PHE A 82 2.15 -9.83 0.59
C PHE A 82 2.26 -8.46 -0.07
N ASP A 83 1.27 -8.06 -0.87
CA ASP A 83 1.19 -6.74 -1.51
C ASP A 83 0.10 -5.85 -0.87
N CYS A 84 -0.29 -6.17 0.37
CA CYS A 84 -1.23 -5.39 1.17
C CYS A 84 -0.44 -4.57 2.20
N ASP A 85 -0.36 -3.25 2.03
CA ASP A 85 0.41 -2.36 2.92
C ASP A 85 -0.09 -2.43 4.37
N HIS A 86 -1.41 -2.48 4.58
CA HIS A 86 -1.99 -2.62 5.92
C HIS A 86 -1.63 -3.95 6.60
N CYS A 87 -1.56 -5.02 5.82
CA CYS A 87 -1.15 -6.33 6.31
C CYS A 87 0.34 -6.31 6.71
N TYR A 88 1.17 -5.59 5.93
CA TYR A 88 2.58 -5.38 6.28
C TYR A 88 2.77 -4.60 7.57
N ASP A 89 1.97 -3.55 7.79
CA ASP A 89 2.02 -2.79 9.04
C ASP A 89 1.52 -3.60 10.23
N LEU A 90 0.42 -4.35 10.07
CA LEU A 90 -0.08 -5.26 11.12
C LEU A 90 0.97 -6.30 11.51
N ASN A 91 1.66 -6.90 10.53
CA ASN A 91 2.70 -7.90 10.76
C ASN A 91 3.85 -7.37 11.65
N LYS A 92 4.15 -6.06 11.61
CA LYS A 92 5.17 -5.45 12.50
C LYS A 92 4.72 -5.41 13.96
N GLU A 93 3.43 -5.38 14.22
CA GLU A 93 2.82 -5.31 15.55
C GLU A 93 2.54 -6.70 16.16
N MET A 94 2.44 -7.75 15.34
CA MET A 94 2.21 -9.13 15.79
C MET A 94 3.20 -9.64 16.88
N PRO A 95 4.49 -9.26 16.88
CA PRO A 95 5.40 -9.59 17.99
C PRO A 95 4.95 -9.03 19.35
N GLN A 96 4.27 -7.88 19.39
CA GLN A 96 3.76 -7.31 20.64
C GLN A 96 2.64 -8.15 21.24
N ILE A 97 1.79 -8.75 20.40
CA ILE A 97 0.73 -9.66 20.86
C ILE A 97 1.37 -10.87 21.55
N HIS A 98 2.35 -11.50 20.91
CA HIS A 98 3.08 -12.62 21.51
C HIS A 98 3.79 -12.21 22.82
N LYS A 99 4.42 -11.04 22.86
CA LYS A 99 5.07 -10.52 24.07
C LYS A 99 4.09 -10.34 25.24
N ASN A 100 2.89 -9.86 24.97
CA ASN A 100 1.90 -9.54 26.01
C ASN A 100 1.12 -10.77 26.48
N TYR A 101 0.86 -11.73 25.59
CA TYR A 101 -0.05 -12.85 25.87
C TYR A 101 0.64 -14.22 25.95
N GLY A 102 1.83 -14.38 25.36
CA GLY A 102 2.61 -15.62 25.40
C GLY A 102 1.82 -16.81 24.85
N ASP A 103 1.90 -17.95 25.54
CA ASP A 103 1.29 -19.21 25.12
C ASP A 103 -0.25 -19.24 25.20
N ARG A 104 -0.87 -18.17 25.70
CA ARG A 104 -2.34 -18.01 25.77
C ARG A 104 -2.96 -17.72 24.41
N VAL A 105 -2.16 -17.24 23.46
CA VAL A 105 -2.59 -16.92 22.10
C VAL A 105 -1.90 -17.83 21.10
N GLU A 106 -2.63 -18.21 20.06
CA GLU A 106 -2.11 -18.90 18.89
C GLU A 106 -2.44 -18.04 17.66
N ILE A 107 -1.40 -17.58 16.97
CA ILE A 107 -1.56 -16.77 15.76
C ILE A 107 -1.42 -17.67 14.54
N ILE A 108 -2.40 -17.62 13.66
CA ILE A 108 -2.47 -18.43 12.44
C ILE A 108 -2.58 -17.48 11.25
N TYR A 109 -1.56 -17.47 10.38
CA TYR A 109 -1.60 -16.71 9.14
C TYR A 109 -2.19 -17.56 8.01
N VAL A 110 -3.18 -16.99 7.33
CA VAL A 110 -3.87 -17.55 6.18
C VAL A 110 -3.61 -16.64 4.99
N PRO A 111 -2.77 -17.04 4.02
CA PRO A 111 -2.57 -16.23 2.83
C PRO A 111 -3.83 -16.26 1.96
N ILE A 112 -4.27 -15.09 1.50
CA ILE A 112 -5.45 -14.95 0.65
C ILE A 112 -5.11 -14.44 -0.74
N SER A 113 -5.97 -14.77 -1.70
CA SER A 113 -6.02 -14.13 -3.00
C SER A 113 -7.47 -13.76 -3.30
N PHE A 114 -7.67 -12.56 -3.81
CA PHE A 114 -8.99 -12.14 -4.29
C PHE A 114 -9.18 -12.59 -5.74
N GLN A 115 -10.45 -12.63 -6.16
CA GLN A 115 -10.79 -13.01 -7.53
C GLN A 115 -10.04 -12.12 -8.54
N GLY A 116 -9.41 -12.75 -9.54
CA GLY A 116 -8.64 -12.06 -10.57
C GLY A 116 -7.22 -11.63 -10.15
N GLN A 117 -6.79 -11.91 -8.92
CA GLN A 117 -5.45 -11.59 -8.45
C GLN A 117 -4.51 -12.82 -8.47
N SER A 118 -3.21 -12.54 -8.43
CA SER A 118 -2.18 -13.59 -8.49
C SER A 118 -2.16 -14.45 -7.22
N ILE A 119 -2.10 -15.76 -7.39
CA ILE A 119 -1.92 -16.73 -6.29
C ILE A 119 -0.47 -16.86 -5.80
N LYS A 120 0.48 -16.14 -6.43
CA LYS A 120 1.91 -16.23 -6.09
C LYS A 120 2.20 -15.92 -4.62
N SER A 121 1.41 -15.03 -4.01
CA SER A 121 1.54 -14.72 -2.57
C SER A 121 1.26 -15.94 -1.71
N ILE A 122 0.27 -16.75 -2.09
CA ILE A 122 -0.07 -18.00 -1.40
C ILE A 122 1.06 -19.01 -1.58
N GLU A 123 1.51 -19.23 -2.83
CA GLU A 123 2.62 -20.14 -3.13
C GLU A 123 3.88 -19.78 -2.35
N ALA A 124 4.27 -18.51 -2.35
CA ALA A 124 5.43 -18.02 -1.62
C ALA A 124 5.31 -18.25 -0.11
N TYR A 125 4.14 -18.03 0.48
CA TYR A 125 3.90 -18.32 1.89
C TYR A 125 4.02 -19.83 2.20
N LEU A 126 3.42 -20.69 1.37
CA LEU A 126 3.48 -22.14 1.56
C LEU A 126 4.91 -22.67 1.47
N ILE A 127 5.68 -22.23 0.48
CA ILE A 127 7.10 -22.57 0.34
C ILE A 127 7.89 -22.07 1.57
N ALA A 128 7.68 -20.83 2.00
CA ALA A 128 8.34 -20.29 3.18
C ALA A 128 8.00 -21.12 4.44
N LYS A 129 6.74 -21.54 4.58
CA LYS A 129 6.28 -22.40 5.69
C LYS A 129 6.96 -23.76 5.67
N GLU A 130 7.04 -24.41 4.51
CA GLU A 130 7.77 -25.68 4.33
C GLU A 130 9.27 -25.54 4.68
N MET A 131 9.85 -24.38 4.38
CA MET A 131 11.23 -24.05 4.73
C MET A 131 11.42 -23.62 6.20
N GLY A 132 10.36 -23.62 7.02
CA GLY A 132 10.41 -23.15 8.41
C GLY A 132 10.54 -21.64 8.59
N LYS A 133 10.33 -20.86 7.53
CA LYS A 133 10.42 -19.39 7.45
C LYS A 133 9.06 -18.69 7.35
N GLY A 134 7.95 -19.43 7.24
CA GLY A 134 6.59 -18.88 7.21
C GLY A 134 6.02 -18.72 8.60
N LYS A 135 6.58 -17.80 9.39
CA LYS A 135 6.18 -17.48 10.77
C LYS A 135 5.95 -15.99 10.93
#